data_AF-A0A966ELC1-F1
#
_entry.id   AF-A0A966ELC1-F1
#
_cell.length_a   1.000
_cell.length_b   1.000
_cell.length_c   1.000
_cell.angle_alpha   90.00
_cell.angle_beta   90.00
_cell.angle_gamma   90.00
#
_symmetry.space_group_name_H-M   'P 1'
#
loop_
_entity.id
_entity.type
_entity.pdbx_description
1 polymer ?
#
loop_
_entity_poly.entity_id
_entity_poly.type
_entity_poly.pdbx_seq_one_letter_code
_entity_poly.pdbx_strand_id
1 'polypeptide(L)'
;MVLIVLALISGLAFLKYGFEVLFRVRLKNEFARYQMPGIRTFVGTMEVLGGLAVLLGLAIAPLGAFGAAGLTLLMVLGLSVRIRIRDTPRLMVPAAALACLNAVLVVLFLNS
;
A
#
# COMPACT_ATOMS: atom_id res chain seq x y z
N MET A 1 8.03 7.17 19.53
CA MET A 1 6.56 7.41 19.49
C MET A 1 6.05 7.65 18.08
N VAL A 2 6.70 8.50 17.27
CA VAL A 2 6.28 8.78 15.87
C VAL A 2 6.19 7.52 14.99
N LEU A 3 7.19 6.64 15.04
CA LEU A 3 7.18 5.36 14.29
C LEU A 3 5.91 4.54 14.53
N ILE A 4 5.55 4.34 15.81
CA ILE A 4 4.41 3.51 16.21
C ILE A 4 3.12 4.08 15.63
N VAL A 5 2.93 5.40 15.74
CA VAL A 5 1.72 6.07 15.22
C VAL A 5 1.64 5.92 13.70
N LEU A 6 2.74 6.17 12.98
CA LEU A 6 2.77 6.05 11.52
C LEU A 6 2.57 4.60 11.05
N ALA A 7 3.19 3.63 11.73
CA ALA A 7 3.06 2.21 11.40
C ALA A 7 1.63 1.70 11.65
N LEU A 8 0.98 2.13 12.73
CA LEU A 8 -0.42 1.81 12.99
C LEU A 8 -1.34 2.41 11.94
N ILE A 9 -1.17 3.70 11.60
CA ILE A 9 -1.97 4.37 10.58
C ILE A 9 -1.79 3.68 9.22
N SER A 10 -0.54 3.43 8.81
CA SER A 10 -0.25 2.78 7.53
C SER A 10 -0.77 1.34 7.52
N GLY A 11 -0.36 0.53 8.49
CA GLY A 11 -0.70 -0.89 8.57
C GLY A 11 -2.22 -1.11 8.54
N LEU A 12 -2.99 -0.35 9.33
CA LEU A 12 -4.45 -0.43 9.33
C LEU A 12 -5.08 0.08 8.03
N ALA A 13 -4.55 1.16 7.45
CA ALA A 13 -5.03 1.67 6.16
C ALA A 13 -4.84 0.64 5.04
N PHE A 14 -3.65 0.04 4.94
CA PHE A 14 -3.33 -0.97 3.93
C PHE A 14 -4.07 -2.30 4.14
N LEU A 15 -4.27 -2.72 5.39
CA LEU A 15 -5.12 -3.87 5.70
C LEU A 15 -6.55 -3.66 5.21
N LYS A 16 -7.14 -2.50 5.52
CA LYS A 16 -8.49 -2.14 5.08
C LYS A 16 -8.55 -2.08 3.55
N TYR A 17 -7.59 -1.39 2.92
CA TYR A 17 -7.57 -1.21 1.47
C TYR A 17 -7.39 -2.54 0.73
N GLY A 18 -6.43 -3.36 1.16
CA GLY A 18 -6.19 -4.68 0.57
C GLY A 18 -7.41 -5.60 0.69
N PHE A 19 -8.11 -5.57 1.83
CA PHE A 19 -9.38 -6.28 1.98
C PHE A 19 -10.46 -5.75 1.04
N GLU A 20 -10.58 -4.43 0.89
CA GLU A 20 -11.50 -3.83 -0.08
C GLU A 20 -11.15 -4.22 -1.52
N VAL A 21 -9.87 -4.26 -1.91
CA VAL A 21 -9.42 -4.68 -3.24
C VAL A 21 -9.84 -6.13 -3.53
N LEU A 22 -9.80 -7.02 -2.54
CA LEU A 22 -10.17 -8.43 -2.69
C LEU A 22 -11.68 -8.64 -2.81
N PHE A 23 -12.49 -7.97 -1.97
CA PHE A 23 -13.91 -8.29 -1.81
C PHE A 23 -14.88 -7.27 -2.45
N ARG A 24 -14.49 -6.01 -2.67
CA ARG A 24 -15.44 -4.98 -3.17
C ARG A 24 -15.59 -5.01 -4.68
N VAL A 25 -16.85 -5.05 -5.13
CA VAL A 25 -17.22 -5.02 -6.56
C VAL A 25 -16.82 -3.71 -7.24
N ARG A 26 -16.82 -2.58 -6.53
CA ARG A 26 -16.38 -1.28 -7.08
C ARG A 26 -14.94 -1.34 -7.60
N LEU A 27 -14.02 -1.91 -6.81
CA LEU A 27 -12.62 -2.06 -7.18
C LEU A 27 -12.43 -3.11 -8.28
N LYS A 28 -13.28 -4.14 -8.36
CA LYS A 28 -13.32 -5.06 -9.50
C LYS A 28 -13.56 -4.32 -10.82
N ASN A 29 -14.49 -3.37 -10.83
CA ASN A 29 -14.80 -2.58 -12.02
C ASN A 29 -13.67 -1.59 -12.37
N GLU A 30 -12.98 -1.02 -11.37
CA GLU A 30 -11.75 -0.23 -11.61
C GLU A 30 -10.65 -1.06 -12.26
N PHE A 31 -10.32 -2.23 -11.72
CA PHE A 31 -9.30 -3.10 -12.30
C PHE A 31 -9.67 -3.64 -13.69
N ALA A 32 -10.96 -3.83 -13.98
CA ALA A 32 -11.44 -4.12 -15.33
C ALA A 32 -11.20 -2.94 -16.29
N ARG A 33 -11.43 -1.70 -15.83
CA ARG A 33 -11.10 -0.47 -16.59
C ARG A 33 -9.59 -0.32 -16.81
N TYR A 34 -8.77 -0.79 -15.88
CA TYR A 34 -7.31 -0.84 -16.01
C TYR A 34 -6.83 -1.95 -16.96
N GLN A 35 -7.74 -2.77 -17.51
CA GLN A 35 -7.45 -3.96 -18.31
C GLN A 35 -6.56 -4.99 -17.58
N MET A 36 -6.58 -4.98 -16.24
CA MET A 36 -5.75 -5.82 -15.37
C MET A 36 -6.56 -6.57 -14.29
N PRO A 37 -7.68 -7.25 -14.63
CA PRO A 37 -8.54 -7.89 -13.63
C PRO A 37 -7.84 -9.00 -12.83
N GLY A 38 -6.86 -9.69 -13.41
CA GLY A 38 -6.10 -10.76 -12.76
C GLY A 38 -5.06 -10.28 -11.74
N ILE A 39 -4.57 -9.05 -11.88
CA ILE A 39 -3.56 -8.46 -10.97
C ILE A 39 -4.20 -7.98 -9.66
N ARG A 40 -5.52 -7.77 -9.65
CA ARG A 40 -6.29 -7.32 -8.47
C ARG A 40 -6.04 -8.20 -7.25
N THR A 41 -6.14 -9.52 -7.40
CA THR A 41 -5.95 -10.45 -6.28
C THR A 41 -4.53 -10.40 -5.76
N PHE A 42 -3.54 -10.31 -6.66
CA PHE A 42 -2.14 -10.14 -6.29
C PHE A 42 -1.88 -8.83 -5.53
N VAL A 43 -2.44 -7.70 -5.99
CA VAL A 43 -2.30 -6.42 -5.31
C VAL A 43 -2.96 -6.44 -3.94
N GLY A 44 -4.19 -6.95 -3.85
CA GLY A 44 -4.91 -7.02 -2.58
C GLY A 44 -4.23 -7.93 -1.55
N THR A 45 -3.69 -9.09 -1.96
CA THR A 45 -2.95 -9.95 -1.03
C THR A 45 -1.63 -9.33 -0.60
N MET A 46 -0.90 -8.67 -1.51
CA MET A 46 0.34 -7.97 -1.18
C MET A 46 0.11 -6.77 -0.27
N GLU A 47 -0.99 -6.02 -0.43
CA GLU A 47 -1.35 -4.92 0.48
C GLU A 47 -1.67 -5.43 1.88
N VAL A 48 -2.41 -6.54 2.01
CA VAL A 48 -2.70 -7.16 3.30
C VAL A 48 -1.42 -7.68 3.95
N LEU A 49 -0.58 -8.41 3.21
CA LEU A 49 0.69 -8.94 3.72
C LEU A 49 1.65 -7.82 4.12
N GLY A 50 1.76 -6.78 3.29
CA GLY A 50 2.58 -5.60 3.59
C GLY A 50 2.08 -4.84 4.82
N GLY A 51 0.76 -4.67 4.95
CA GLY A 51 0.14 -4.05 6.13
C GLY A 51 0.43 -4.85 7.40
N LEU A 52 0.31 -6.18 7.35
CA LEU A 52 0.69 -7.06 8.46
C LEU A 52 2.19 -6.97 8.78
N ALA A 53 3.06 -6.98 7.77
CA ALA A 53 4.50 -6.87 7.95
C ALA A 53 4.90 -5.54 8.61
N VAL A 54 4.25 -4.42 8.25
CA VAL A 54 4.45 -3.12 8.91
C VAL A 54 4.06 -3.15 10.38
N LEU A 55 2.94 -3.80 10.73
CA LEU A 55 2.50 -3.95 12.13
C LEU A 55 3.42 -4.87 12.93
N LEU A 56 3.80 -6.02 12.38
CA LEU A 56 4.79 -6.93 12.98
C LEU A 56 6.18 -6.30 13.05
N GLY A 57 6.45 -5.33 12.18
CA GLY A 57 7.65 -4.50 12.16
C GLY A 57 7.91 -3.76 13.47
N LEU A 58 6.87 -3.48 14.25
CA LEU A 58 7.00 -2.88 15.57
C LEU A 58 7.69 -3.81 16.58
N ALA A 59 7.65 -5.13 16.37
CA ALA A 59 8.40 -6.10 17.15
C ALA A 59 9.71 -6.51 16.46
N ILE A 60 9.73 -6.56 15.13
CA ILE A 60 10.88 -7.00 14.33
C ILE A 60 11.15 -5.95 13.24
N ALA A 61 11.98 -4.96 13.56
CA ALA A 61 12.23 -3.80 12.69
C ALA A 61 12.60 -4.14 11.23
N PRO A 62 13.45 -5.16 10.93
CA PRO A 62 13.76 -5.54 9.54
C PRO A 62 12.52 -5.99 8.74
N LEU A 63 11.57 -6.64 9.39
CA LEU A 63 10.32 -7.09 8.77
C LEU A 63 9.42 -5.90 8.41
N GLY A 64 9.37 -4.90 9.30
CA GLY A 64 8.67 -3.64 9.06
C GLY A 64 9.23 -2.85 7.89
N ALA A 65 10.56 -2.75 7.82
CA ALA A 65 11.25 -2.12 6.70
C ALA A 65 10.94 -2.82 5.37
N PHE A 66 10.96 -4.16 5.35
CA PHE A 66 10.64 -4.94 4.15
C PHE A 66 9.17 -4.76 3.72
N GLY A 67 8.24 -4.80 4.69
CA GLY A 67 6.82 -4.56 4.46
C GLY A 67 6.56 -3.16 3.89
N ALA A 68 7.11 -2.12 4.52
CA ALA A 68 6.97 -0.74 4.08
C ALA A 68 7.59 -0.51 2.69
N ALA A 69 8.73 -1.14 2.38
CA ALA A 69 9.36 -1.05 1.07
C ALA A 69 8.49 -1.71 -0.01
N GLY A 70 7.94 -2.89 0.26
CA GLY A 70 7.01 -3.57 -0.63
C GLY A 70 5.74 -2.75 -0.89
N LEU A 71 5.14 -2.16 0.15
CA LEU A 71 3.97 -1.29 0.00
C LEU A 71 4.28 -0.01 -0.78
N THR A 72 5.46 0.57 -0.59
CA THR A 72 5.93 1.73 -1.36
C THR A 72 6.01 1.38 -2.84
N LEU A 73 6.61 0.22 -3.17
CA LEU A 73 6.71 -0.26 -4.55
C LEU A 73 5.33 -0.49 -5.18
N LEU A 74 4.40 -1.13 -4.46
CA LEU A 74 3.03 -1.34 -4.93
C LEU A 74 2.33 -0.02 -5.24
N MET A 75 2.47 0.99 -4.38
CA MET A 75 1.87 2.30 -4.60
C MET A 75 2.47 3.02 -5.81
N VAL A 76 3.79 2.94 -6.02
CA VAL A 76 4.46 3.49 -7.21
C VAL A 76 3.98 2.81 -8.50
N LEU A 77 3.85 1.48 -8.48
CA LEU A 77 3.30 0.73 -9.62
C LEU A 77 1.83 1.11 -9.88
N GLY A 78 1.02 1.25 -8.82
CA GLY A 78 -0.36 1.70 -8.91
C GLY A 78 -0.48 3.12 -9.49
N LEU A 79 0.37 4.05 -9.07
CA LEU A 79 0.44 5.39 -9.67
C LEU A 79 0.82 5.32 -11.15
N SER A 80 1.80 4.49 -11.50
CA SER A 80 2.26 4.34 -12.89
C SER A 80 1.12 3.85 -13.81
N VAL A 81 0.32 2.89 -13.34
CA VAL A 81 -0.89 2.44 -14.06
C VAL A 81 -1.91 3.57 -14.17
N ARG A 82 -2.16 4.33 -13.09
CA ARG A 82 -3.09 5.48 -13.09
C ARG A 82 -2.66 6.60 -14.05
N ILE A 83 -1.36 6.86 -14.19
CA ILE A 83 -0.82 7.80 -15.17
C ILE A 83 -1.09 7.29 -16.59
N ARG A 84 -0.83 6.00 -16.85
CA ARG A 84 -1.00 5.39 -18.17
C ARG A 84 -2.45 5.46 -18.68
N ILE A 85 -3.43 5.28 -17.79
CA ILE A 85 -4.86 5.38 -18.11
C ILE A 85 -5.41 6.82 -18.08
N ARG A 86 -4.55 7.82 -17.80
CA ARG A 86 -4.90 9.25 -17.63
C ARG A 86 -6.01 9.47 -16.61
N ASP A 87 -5.89 8.81 -15.46
CA ASP A 87 -6.86 8.97 -14.37
C ASP A 87 -6.82 10.39 -13.77
N THR A 88 -7.88 10.77 -13.07
CA THR A 88 -7.97 12.11 -12.49
C THR A 88 -6.90 12.27 -11.40
N PRO A 89 -6.04 13.30 -11.43
CA PRO A 89 -4.94 13.45 -10.47
C PRO A 89 -5.43 13.53 -9.01
N ARG A 90 -6.66 14.01 -8.77
CA ARG A 90 -7.29 14.00 -7.44
C ARG A 90 -7.42 12.60 -6.83
N LEU A 91 -7.67 11.57 -7.66
CA LEU A 91 -7.78 10.18 -7.20
C LEU A 91 -6.41 9.55 -6.92
N MET A 92 -5.33 10.17 -7.40
CA MET A 92 -3.95 9.69 -7.19
C MET A 92 -3.29 10.27 -5.93
N VAL A 93 -3.81 11.38 -5.40
CA VAL A 93 -3.28 12.03 -4.19
C VAL A 93 -3.19 11.07 -2.99
N PRO A 94 -4.21 10.26 -2.68
CA PRO A 94 -4.13 9.34 -1.53
C PRO A 94 -3.02 8.30 -1.72
N ALA A 95 -2.88 7.74 -2.92
CA ALA A 95 -1.86 6.75 -3.23
C ALA A 95 -0.45 7.36 -3.16
N ALA A 96 -0.27 8.59 -3.64
CA ALA A 96 1.01 9.30 -3.55
C ALA A 96 1.39 9.59 -2.08
N ALA A 97 0.43 10.06 -1.28
CA ALA A 97 0.64 10.32 0.13
C ALA A 97 1.02 9.05 0.90
N LEU A 98 0.33 7.93 0.65
CA LEU A 98 0.65 6.64 1.26
C LEU A 98 2.00 6.09 0.80
N ALA A 99 2.39 6.32 -0.46
CA ALA A 99 3.72 5.97 -0.95
C ALA A 99 4.81 6.71 -0.18
N CYS A 100 4.67 8.04 -0.02
CA CYS A 100 5.61 8.84 0.76
C CYS A 100 5.64 8.40 2.23
N LEU A 101 4.47 8.13 2.82
CA LEU A 101 4.39 7.69 4.21
C LEU A 101 5.12 6.35 4.43
N ASN A 102 4.92 5.38 3.54
CA ASN A 102 5.65 4.11 3.62
C ASN A 102 7.15 4.26 3.37
N ALA A 103 7.57 5.13 2.44
CA ALA A 103 8.98 5.41 2.24
C ALA A 103 9.65 5.98 3.50
N VAL A 104 8.95 6.87 4.23
CA VAL A 104 9.40 7.37 5.53
C VAL A 104 9.45 6.23 6.57
N LEU A 105 8.45 5.35 6.59
CA LEU A 105 8.46 4.18 7.48
C LEU A 105 9.67 3.26 7.23
N VAL A 106 10.07 3.04 5.97
CA VAL A 106 11.28 2.25 5.66
C VAL A 106 12.49 2.82 6.37
N VAL A 107 12.73 4.14 6.23
CA VAL A 107 13.87 4.82 6.85
C VAL A 107 13.79 4.75 8.37
N LEU A 108 12.60 4.94 8.94
CA LEU A 108 12.42 4.86 10.40
C LEU A 108 12.70 3.46 10.92
N PHE A 109 12.19 2.40 10.27
CA PHE A 109 12.45 1.03 10.69
C PHE A 109 13.92 0.62 10.56
N LEU A 110 14.66 1.13 9.57
CA LEU A 110 16.10 0.86 9.42
C LEU A 110 16.95 1.56 10.48
N ASN A 111 16.46 2.66 11.05
CA ASN A 111 17.13 3.43 12.10
C ASN A 111 16.68 3.04 13.53
N SER A 112 15.79 2.04 13.66
CA SER A 112 15.17 1.62 14.93
C SER A 112 15.88 0.43 15.57
#